data_AF-A0A351VHJ6-F1
#
_entry.id   AF-A0A351VHJ6-F1
#
_cell.length_a   1.000
_cell.length_b   1.000
_cell.length_c   1.000
_cell.angle_alpha   90.00
_cell.angle_beta   90.00
_cell.angle_gamma   90.00
#
_symmetry.space_group_name_H-M   'P 1'
#
loop_
_entity.id
_entity.type
_entity.pdbx_description
1 polymer ?
#
loop_
_entity_poly.entity_id
_entity_poly.type
_entity_poly.pdbx_seq_one_letter_code
_entity_poly.pdbx_strand_id
1 'polypeptide(L)'
;MKLTAEEWKIIDDSFFLNQDKDNYVGAALRDLFAMGCYLHSKGQTEAGEKAIKTALRATPFVNDQFKTNLFTKVLEYLPGNEAEYLRNIRPHTELLGLLETE
;
A
#
# COMPACT_ATOMS: atom_id res chain seq x y z
N MET A 1 6.55 -15.41 -1.90
CA MET A 1 7.71 -14.51 -1.69
C MET A 1 7.23 -13.30 -0.90
N LYS A 2 8.13 -12.53 -0.27
CA LYS A 2 7.80 -11.37 0.55
C LYS A 2 8.75 -10.22 0.23
N LEU A 3 8.31 -8.99 0.45
CA LEU A 3 9.15 -7.80 0.35
C LEU A 3 10.23 -7.80 1.44
N THR A 4 11.39 -7.22 1.14
CA THR A 4 12.46 -7.02 2.12
C THR A 4 12.13 -5.84 3.04
N ALA A 5 12.82 -5.73 4.18
CA ALA A 5 12.67 -4.60 5.08
C ALA A 5 13.03 -3.24 4.42
N GLU A 6 13.99 -3.26 3.49
CA GLU A 6 14.39 -2.07 2.73
C GLU A 6 13.31 -1.65 1.73
N GLU A 7 12.70 -2.62 1.04
CA GLU A 7 11.57 -2.37 0.14
C GLU A 7 10.37 -1.79 0.89
N TRP A 8 10.07 -2.32 2.08
CA TRP A 8 9.02 -1.78 2.95
C TRP A 8 9.28 -0.33 3.35
N LYS A 9 10.51 -0.03 3.77
CA LYS A 9 10.90 1.32 4.14
C LYS A 9 10.70 2.30 2.99
N ILE A 10 11.06 1.92 1.77
CA ILE A 10 10.90 2.78 0.59
C ILE A 10 9.42 3.01 0.25
N ILE A 11 8.58 1.99 0.39
CA ILE A 11 7.13 2.13 0.21
C ILE A 11 6.58 3.10 1.26
N ASP A 12 6.91 2.90 2.54
CA ASP A 12 6.42 3.76 3.61
C ASP A 12 6.88 5.21 3.41
N ASP A 13 8.20 5.42 3.19
CA ASP A 13 8.80 6.73 2.92
C ASP A 13 8.18 7.42 1.69
N SER A 14 7.75 6.68 0.65
CA SER A 14 7.15 7.27 -0.55
C SER A 14 5.71 7.77 -0.32
N PHE A 15 4.99 7.25 0.67
CA PHE A 15 3.71 7.80 1.08
C PHE A 15 3.87 9.07 1.92
N PHE A 16 5.01 9.27 2.58
CA PHE A 16 5.32 10.50 3.31
C PHE A 16 5.85 11.61 2.38
N LEU A 17 4.94 12.19 1.58
CA LEU A 17 5.13 13.50 0.92
C LEU A 17 5.48 14.62 1.92
N ASN A 18 6.79 14.89 2.09
CA ASN A 18 7.35 15.95 2.95
C ASN A 18 7.00 15.80 4.46
N GLN A 19 7.94 16.16 5.33
CA GLN A 19 7.83 15.99 6.79
C GLN A 19 6.82 16.92 7.48
N ASP A 20 5.82 17.43 6.77
CA ASP A 20 4.75 18.23 7.38
C ASP A 20 3.70 17.33 8.01
N LYS A 21 3.34 17.66 9.25
CA LYS A 21 2.41 16.91 10.12
C LYS A 21 0.99 16.79 9.56
N ASP A 22 0.68 17.48 8.46
CA ASP A 22 -0.63 17.55 7.81
C ASP A 22 -0.63 16.94 6.40
N ASN A 23 0.15 15.89 6.16
CA ASN A 23 0.19 15.22 4.86
C ASN A 23 -1.03 14.29 4.67
N TYR A 24 -2.21 14.90 4.54
CA TYR A 24 -3.49 14.24 4.25
C TYR A 24 -3.44 13.42 2.96
N VAL A 25 -2.61 13.82 1.99
CA VAL A 25 -2.42 13.07 0.73
C VAL A 25 -1.74 11.74 1.02
N GLY A 26 -0.64 11.73 1.77
CA GLY A 26 0.06 10.51 2.17
C GLY A 26 -0.83 9.56 2.97
N ALA A 27 -1.64 10.09 3.89
CA ALA A 27 -2.64 9.31 4.61
C ALA A 27 -3.68 8.68 3.67
N ALA A 28 -4.29 9.48 2.78
CA ALA A 28 -5.30 9.00 1.82
C ALA A 28 -4.73 7.94 0.87
N LEU A 29 -3.47 8.06 0.44
CA LEU A 29 -2.82 7.09 -0.41
C LEU A 29 -2.56 5.76 0.31
N ARG A 30 -2.18 5.79 1.60
CA ARG A 30 -2.05 4.58 2.43
C ARG A 30 -3.40 3.92 2.68
N ASP A 31 -4.44 4.71 2.95
CA ASP A 31 -5.79 4.18 3.13
C ASP A 31 -6.32 3.56 1.82
N LEU A 32 -6.04 4.17 0.66
CA LEU A 32 -6.39 3.60 -0.64
C LEU A 32 -5.64 2.29 -0.93
N PHE A 33 -4.35 2.23 -0.57
CA PHE A 33 -3.55 1.01 -0.70
C PHE A 33 -4.09 -0.10 0.21
N ALA A 34 -4.37 0.23 1.48
CA ALA A 34 -4.95 -0.68 2.45
C ALA A 34 -6.34 -1.18 2.01
N MET A 35 -7.21 -0.29 1.53
CA MET A 35 -8.49 -0.66 0.94
C MET A 35 -8.31 -1.66 -0.21
N GLY A 36 -7.31 -1.44 -1.07
CA GLY A 36 -7.02 -2.37 -2.15
C GLY A 36 -6.59 -3.76 -1.66
N CYS A 37 -5.76 -3.83 -0.62
CA CYS A 37 -5.38 -5.10 0.01
C CYS A 37 -6.60 -5.82 0.63
N TYR A 38 -7.47 -5.06 1.30
CA TYR A 38 -8.71 -5.58 1.87
C TYR A 38 -9.64 -6.16 0.79
N LEU A 39 -9.93 -5.39 -0.28
CA LEU A 39 -10.77 -5.84 -1.39
C LEU A 39 -10.19 -7.10 -2.05
N HIS A 40 -8.88 -7.16 -2.24
CA HIS A 40 -8.21 -8.35 -2.75
C HIS A 40 -8.43 -9.57 -1.84
N SER A 41 -8.29 -9.40 -0.51
CA SER A 41 -8.53 -10.47 0.47
C SER A 41 -9.98 -10.98 0.47
N LYS A 42 -10.94 -10.17 0.02
CA LYS A 42 -12.35 -10.54 -0.14
C LYS A 42 -12.67 -11.22 -1.47
N GLY A 43 -11.66 -11.53 -2.28
CA GLY A 43 -11.85 -12.07 -3.62
C GLY A 43 -12.27 -11.03 -4.66
N GLN A 44 -12.33 -9.74 -4.29
CA GLN A 44 -12.54 -8.63 -5.24
C GLN A 44 -11.20 -8.22 -5.86
N THR A 45 -10.49 -9.20 -6.45
CA THR A 45 -9.11 -9.09 -6.93
C THR A 45 -8.90 -7.91 -7.87
N GLU A 46 -9.74 -7.75 -8.89
CA GLU A 46 -9.59 -6.67 -9.88
C GLU A 46 -9.74 -5.28 -9.25
N ALA A 47 -10.72 -5.10 -8.36
CA ALA A 47 -10.93 -3.84 -7.65
C ALA A 47 -9.77 -3.53 -6.71
N GLY A 48 -9.31 -4.53 -5.96
CA GLY A 48 -8.16 -4.43 -5.06
C GLY A 48 -6.88 -4.02 -5.79
N GLU A 49 -6.57 -4.68 -6.90
CA GLU A 49 -5.43 -4.34 -7.74
C GLU A 49 -5.51 -2.92 -8.31
N LYS A 50 -6.69 -2.49 -8.77
CA LYS A 50 -6.88 -1.12 -9.30
C LYS A 50 -6.63 -0.07 -8.23
N ALA A 51 -7.10 -0.29 -7.00
CA ALA A 51 -6.87 0.60 -5.87
C ALA A 51 -5.37 0.68 -5.52
N ILE A 52 -4.70 -0.47 -5.40
CA ILE A 52 -3.25 -0.53 -5.15
C ILE A 52 -2.45 0.18 -6.24
N LYS A 53 -2.74 -0.12 -7.52
CA LYS A 53 -2.08 0.54 -8.67
C LYS A 53 -2.27 2.05 -8.64
N THR A 54 -3.46 2.52 -8.27
CA THR A 54 -3.77 3.95 -8.18
C THR A 54 -2.97 4.61 -7.05
N ALA A 55 -2.99 4.04 -5.85
CA ALA A 55 -2.24 4.54 -4.70
C ALA A 55 -0.74 4.63 -5.02
N LEU A 56 -0.18 3.55 -5.54
CA LEU A 56 1.22 3.46 -5.93
C LEU A 56 1.57 4.50 -7.01
N ARG A 57 0.81 4.62 -8.10
CA ARG A 57 1.08 5.61 -9.16
C ARG A 57 1.12 7.05 -8.65
N ALA A 58 0.24 7.39 -7.72
CA ALA A 58 0.10 8.72 -7.15
C ALA A 58 1.21 9.09 -6.14
N THR A 59 2.04 8.15 -5.71
CA THR A 59 3.18 8.47 -4.83
C THR A 59 4.35 9.10 -5.60
N PRO A 60 5.01 10.12 -5.01
CA PRO A 60 6.18 10.81 -5.56
C PRO A 60 7.46 9.97 -5.36
N PHE A 61 7.66 8.90 -6.13
CA PHE A 61 8.96 8.22 -6.07
C PHE A 61 10.06 9.11 -6.68
N VAL A 62 11.24 9.07 -6.04
CA VAL A 62 12.43 9.80 -6.49
C VAL A 62 13.04 9.18 -7.77
N ASN A 63 12.70 7.92 -8.11
CA ASN A 63 13.23 7.19 -9.27
C ASN A 63 12.16 6.28 -9.94
N ASP A 64 11.83 6.55 -11.21
CA ASP A 64 10.79 5.87 -11.99
C ASP A 64 11.09 4.39 -12.31
N GLN A 65 12.36 4.01 -12.46
CA GLN A 65 12.72 2.63 -12.79
C GLN A 65 12.62 1.72 -11.56
N PHE A 66 13.01 2.25 -10.40
CA PHE A 66 12.82 1.55 -9.12
C PHE A 66 11.33 1.43 -8.77
N LYS A 67 10.55 2.49 -9.04
CA LYS A 67 9.08 2.52 -8.90
C LYS A 67 8.42 1.36 -9.67
N THR A 68 8.80 1.18 -10.93
CA THR A 68 8.20 0.14 -11.79
C THR A 68 8.48 -1.27 -11.25
N ASN A 69 9.72 -1.57 -10.85
CA ASN A 69 10.08 -2.89 -10.33
C ASN A 69 9.40 -3.19 -8.99
N LEU A 70 9.35 -2.20 -8.09
CA LEU A 70 8.71 -2.36 -6.78
C LEU A 70 7.19 -2.55 -6.91
N PHE A 71 6.55 -1.89 -7.88
CA PHE A 71 5.11 -2.07 -8.15
C PHE A 71 4.78 -3.46 -8.63
N THR A 72 5.60 -3.97 -9.56
CA THR A 72 5.45 -5.34 -10.05
C THR A 72 5.58 -6.33 -8.89
N LYS A 73 6.59 -6.19 -8.03
CA LYS A 73 6.75 -7.05 -6.85
C LYS A 73 5.57 -6.95 -5.88
N VAL A 74 5.07 -5.75 -5.63
CA VAL A 74 3.91 -5.54 -4.74
C VAL A 74 2.72 -6.34 -5.23
N LEU A 75 2.40 -6.27 -6.54
CA LEU A 75 1.25 -6.96 -7.11
C LEU A 75 1.47 -8.48 -7.22
N GLU A 76 2.68 -8.90 -7.61
CA GLU A 76 3.03 -10.32 -7.70
C GLU A 76 2.97 -11.01 -6.34
N TYR A 77 3.37 -10.32 -5.27
CA TYR A 77 3.43 -10.88 -3.93
C TYR A 77 2.15 -10.61 -3.13
N LEU A 78 1.20 -9.85 -3.66
CA LEU A 78 -0.04 -9.53 -2.96
C LEU A 78 -0.85 -10.78 -2.57
N PRO A 79 -1.08 -11.77 -3.45
CA PRO A 79 -1.90 -12.94 -3.11
C PRO A 79 -1.30 -13.75 -1.95
N GLY A 80 -2.04 -13.84 -0.85
CA GLY A 80 -1.63 -14.54 0.36
C GLY A 80 -0.75 -13.73 1.32
N ASN A 81 -0.46 -12.45 1.02
CA ASN A 81 0.25 -11.53 1.92
C ASN A 81 -0.56 -10.26 2.25
N GLU A 82 -1.84 -10.21 1.92
CA GLU A 82 -2.69 -9.02 2.07
C GLU A 82 -2.68 -8.47 3.50
N ALA A 83 -2.82 -9.37 4.49
CA ALA A 83 -2.80 -9.01 5.91
C ALA A 83 -1.44 -8.45 6.37
N GLU A 84 -0.33 -8.95 5.82
CA GLU A 84 1.00 -8.41 6.10
C GLU A 84 1.16 -7.02 5.50
N TYR A 85 0.63 -6.81 4.30
CA TYR A 85 0.67 -5.51 3.63
C TYR A 85 -0.13 -4.46 4.40
N LEU A 86 -1.32 -4.83 4.88
CA LEU A 86 -2.16 -3.99 5.72
C LEU A 86 -1.50 -3.56 7.03
N ARG A 87 -0.75 -4.47 7.68
CA ARG A 87 -0.04 -4.17 8.93
C ARG A 87 1.14 -3.22 8.71
N ASN A 88 1.86 -3.38 7.61
CA ASN A 88 3.07 -2.60 7.33
C ASN A 88 2.78 -1.21 6.76
N ILE A 89 1.66 -1.03 6.03
CA ILE A 89 1.31 0.25 5.40
C ILE A 89 0.77 1.30 6.40
N ARG A 90 0.50 0.93 7.65
CA ARG A 90 0.05 1.83 8.75
C ARG A 90 -1.05 2.82 8.31
N PRO A 91 -2.22 2.33 7.86
CA PRO A 91 -3.33 3.19 7.43
C PRO A 91 -3.88 4.01 8.61
N HIS A 92 -4.47 5.17 8.32
CA HIS A 92 -4.60 6.22 9.33
C HIS A 92 -5.57 5.87 10.45
N THR A 93 -6.78 5.36 10.23
CA THR A 93 -7.63 5.01 11.39
C THR A 93 -8.90 4.16 11.22
N GLU A 94 -9.38 3.80 10.03
CA GLU A 94 -10.63 3.00 9.94
C GLU A 94 -10.47 1.60 9.34
N LEU A 95 -9.42 1.37 8.55
CA LEU A 95 -9.21 0.07 7.90
C LEU A 95 -8.66 -1.02 8.83
N LEU A 96 -7.91 -0.66 9.87
CA LEU A 96 -7.43 -1.65 10.85
C LEU A 96 -8.59 -2.25 11.65
N GLY A 97 -9.61 -1.46 11.98
CA GLY A 97 -10.81 -1.94 12.66
C GLY A 97 -11.60 -2.96 11.83
N LEU A 98 -11.60 -2.84 10.50
CA LEU A 98 -12.23 -3.80 9.60
C LEU A 98 -11.55 -5.18 9.61
N LEU A 99 -10.26 -5.24 9.99
CA LEU A 99 -9.49 -6.49 10.05
C LEU A 99 -9.64 -7.22 11.40
N GLU A 100 -10.12 -6.54 12.43
CA GLU A 100 -10.30 -7.11 13.78
C GLU A 100 -11.73 -7.66 14.01
N THR A 101 -12.67 -7.37 13.11
CA THR A 101 -14.09 -7.76 13.23
C THR A 101 -14.47 -9.05 12.47
N GLU A 102 -13.51 -9.84 12.01
CA GLU A 102 -13.72 -11.14 11.35
C GLU A 102 -12.94 -12.27 12.04
#